data_AF-A0AAN8I7S9-F1
#
_entry.id   AF-A0AAN8I7S9-F1
#
_cell.length_a   1.000
_cell.length_b   1.000
_cell.length_c   1.000
_cell.angle_alpha   90.00
_cell.angle_beta   90.00
_cell.angle_gamma   90.00
#
_symmetry.space_group_name_H-M   'P 1'
#
loop_
_entity.id
_entity.type
_entity.pdbx_description
1 polymer ?
#
loop_
_entity_poly.entity_id
_entity_poly.type
_entity_poly.pdbx_seq_one_letter_code
_entity_poly.pdbx_strand_id
1 'polypeptide(L)'
;MAYQCSVRPRVLILFNQASTDCATIKAHKTCLPVLIRTNQISVENRPRCIHQRRHAHGKRRISTASIDIPDDGRAPEQNNTNIVPSRTALSVLSWPNLLRSYMISSISSVPLILKPSISVMAYLAHSKSRLLNPDHNRLLHALLKKTFYVQFCAGENAAETRRTIKQLKEIGYKGVILGHAREVVLSKEEAASLGTVQESTEADLKEVKRWQDDTLNTVMLTERGDYVALKFTGSGKQALQYLKSTIPCAPHLRDAVHQVCKLAKERGVSLLFDAEQAALQEGIDNWTMYYMKHYNKERAVVYGTYQAYAKKTPGVLAQHLATAQREGYVLGVKLVRGAYLGSDPRELFWDTVEDTHKCYDNIAKCVMERRYEGLLQPAKGASAEFPEVELILASHNMESVRKARALRDEQARSGQPRIRMAYGQLMGMADHLSCELVQQTNSKKDIVAQTVDVPEAFKYLVWGTMRECMKYLLRRARENQDAVARTADARRALGKEIAIRLGLART
;
A
#
# COMPACT_ATOMS: atom_id res chain seq x y z
N MET A 1 -31.77 -44.11 -9.11
CA MET A 1 -31.24 -43.68 -10.43
C MET A 1 -30.46 -42.38 -10.21
N ALA A 2 -29.22 -42.39 -9.70
CA ALA A 2 -27.95 -42.81 -10.31
C ALA A 2 -27.59 -41.98 -11.56
N TYR A 3 -26.64 -41.05 -11.41
CA TYR A 3 -25.55 -40.70 -12.35
C TYR A 3 -24.59 -39.75 -11.60
N GLN A 4 -23.61 -40.29 -10.86
CA GLN A 4 -22.24 -40.66 -11.25
C GLN A 4 -21.26 -39.48 -11.39
N CYS A 5 -20.29 -39.52 -10.47
CA CYS A 5 -19.16 -38.65 -10.25
C CYS A 5 -18.04 -38.95 -11.26
N SER A 6 -17.33 -37.93 -11.76
CA SER A 6 -16.10 -38.08 -12.55
C SER A 6 -15.03 -37.12 -12.03
N VAL A 7 -14.14 -37.67 -11.20
CA VAL A 7 -12.89 -37.06 -10.74
C VAL A 7 -11.81 -37.32 -11.80
N ARG A 8 -11.14 -36.27 -12.29
CA ARG A 8 -9.93 -36.41 -13.13
C ARG A 8 -8.67 -36.37 -12.27
N PRO A 9 -7.71 -37.29 -12.44
CA PRO A 9 -6.46 -37.28 -11.69
C PRO A 9 -5.45 -36.27 -12.26
N ARG A 10 -4.70 -35.64 -11.36
CA ARG A 10 -3.51 -34.83 -11.64
C ARG A 10 -2.34 -35.74 -12.04
N VAL A 11 -1.73 -35.46 -13.19
CA VAL A 11 -0.47 -36.05 -13.61
C VAL A 11 0.67 -35.28 -12.90
N LEU A 12 1.41 -35.98 -12.05
CA LEU A 12 2.61 -35.49 -11.39
C LEU A 12 3.82 -35.98 -12.20
N ILE A 13 4.50 -35.09 -12.91
CA ILE A 13 5.75 -35.41 -13.60
C ILE A 13 6.89 -35.15 -12.60
N LEU A 14 7.45 -36.23 -12.05
CA LEU A 14 8.69 -36.23 -11.28
C LEU A 14 9.86 -36.47 -12.26
N PHE A 15 10.72 -35.48 -12.43
CA PHE A 15 12.04 -35.69 -13.03
C PHE A 15 13.02 -36.09 -11.92
N ASN A 16 13.51 -37.32 -12.05
CA ASN A 16 14.59 -37.90 -11.27
C ASN A 16 15.88 -37.74 -12.11
N GLN A 17 16.90 -37.06 -11.58
CA GLN A 17 18.27 -37.24 -12.04
C GLN A 17 19.17 -37.41 -10.82
N ALA A 18 19.89 -38.52 -10.85
CA ALA A 18 20.78 -39.02 -9.83
C ALA A 18 22.22 -38.55 -10.08
N SER A 19 22.95 -38.32 -9.00
CA SER A 19 24.39 -38.59 -8.84
C SER A 19 24.65 -38.64 -7.33
N THR A 20 24.62 -39.83 -6.74
CA THR A 20 25.80 -40.55 -6.25
C THR A 20 26.67 -39.72 -5.31
N ASP A 21 26.51 -39.93 -4.00
CA ASP A 21 27.64 -40.26 -3.14
C ASP A 21 27.21 -41.05 -1.91
N CYS A 22 28.07 -42.00 -1.58
CA CYS A 22 27.88 -43.14 -0.69
C CYS A 22 28.36 -42.79 0.72
N ALA A 23 27.50 -42.94 1.74
CA ALA A 23 27.95 -43.19 3.11
C ALA A 23 26.83 -43.84 3.95
N THR A 24 27.04 -45.12 4.21
CA THR A 24 26.30 -46.03 5.08
C THR A 24 26.30 -45.55 6.54
N ILE A 25 25.20 -45.73 7.30
CA ILE A 25 25.13 -46.48 8.57
C ILE A 25 23.86 -46.15 9.41
N LYS A 26 23.17 -47.25 9.77
CA LYS A 26 22.28 -47.56 10.91
C LYS A 26 20.86 -46.98 11.01
N ALA A 27 19.94 -47.92 10.80
CA ALA A 27 18.57 -47.95 11.26
C ALA A 27 18.45 -47.91 12.80
N HIS A 28 17.38 -47.27 13.28
CA HIS A 28 16.65 -47.73 14.46
C HIS A 28 15.14 -47.61 14.22
N LYS A 29 14.49 -48.78 14.22
CA LYS A 29 13.03 -48.94 14.31
C LYS A 29 12.61 -48.72 15.76
N THR A 30 11.53 -47.98 15.96
CA THR A 30 10.61 -48.19 17.10
C THR A 30 9.20 -47.81 16.67
N CYS A 31 8.31 -48.78 16.80
CA CYS A 31 6.87 -48.70 16.54
C CYS A 31 6.09 -48.38 17.83
N LEU A 32 4.86 -47.90 17.61
CA LEU A 32 3.64 -47.95 18.43
C LEU A 32 3.45 -46.90 19.57
N PRO A 33 2.19 -46.59 19.97
CA PRO A 33 0.92 -46.71 19.26
C PRO A 33 0.02 -45.46 19.28
N VAL A 34 -0.90 -45.52 18.33
CA VAL A 34 -2.18 -44.83 18.19
C VAL A 34 -3.01 -44.84 19.49
N LEU A 35 -3.57 -43.70 19.87
CA LEU A 35 -4.65 -43.60 20.87
C LEU A 35 -5.84 -42.87 20.23
N ILE A 36 -6.84 -43.66 19.85
CA ILE A 36 -8.17 -43.23 19.42
C ILE A 36 -8.96 -42.88 20.69
N ARG A 37 -9.51 -41.67 20.77
CA ARG A 37 -10.62 -41.34 21.69
C ARG A 37 -11.76 -40.73 20.89
N THR A 38 -12.80 -41.52 20.73
CA THR A 38 -14.17 -41.11 20.38
C THR A 38 -14.93 -40.75 21.65
N ASN A 39 -15.73 -39.68 21.62
CA ASN A 39 -17.11 -39.59 22.14
C ASN A 39 -17.64 -38.15 21.92
N GLN A 40 -18.67 -38.00 21.08
CA GLN A 40 -20.08 -37.69 21.47
C GLN A 40 -20.20 -36.32 22.15
N ILE A 41 -20.57 -35.26 21.43
CA ILE A 41 -21.96 -34.81 21.17
C ILE A 41 -22.85 -34.88 22.41
N SER A 42 -23.05 -33.73 23.03
CA SER A 42 -24.28 -33.40 23.78
C SER A 42 -24.69 -31.96 23.46
N VAL A 43 -25.85 -31.89 22.82
CA VAL A 43 -26.68 -30.72 22.60
C VAL A 43 -27.47 -30.49 23.88
N GLU A 44 -27.57 -29.25 24.39
CA GLU A 44 -28.87 -28.69 24.81
C GLU A 44 -28.83 -27.21 25.24
N ASN A 45 -29.73 -26.46 24.59
CA ASN A 45 -30.67 -25.48 25.12
C ASN A 45 -30.22 -24.25 25.92
N ARG A 46 -30.29 -23.12 25.22
CA ARG A 46 -30.68 -21.80 25.75
C ARG A 46 -32.09 -21.82 26.34
N PRO A 47 -32.41 -20.84 27.19
CA PRO A 47 -33.65 -20.09 27.01
C PRO A 47 -33.44 -18.59 26.79
N ARG A 48 -34.46 -18.01 26.16
CA ARG A 48 -34.61 -16.66 25.63
C ARG A 48 -35.10 -15.66 26.69
N CYS A 49 -34.79 -14.40 26.39
CA CYS A 49 -35.51 -13.15 26.58
C CYS A 49 -36.57 -13.02 27.68
N ILE A 50 -36.44 -11.95 28.48
CA ILE A 50 -37.58 -11.08 28.80
C ILE A 50 -37.19 -9.62 28.50
N HIS A 51 -37.96 -9.01 27.60
CA HIS A 51 -38.03 -7.57 27.39
C HIS A 51 -38.84 -6.93 28.51
N GLN A 52 -38.34 -5.85 29.11
CA GLN A 52 -39.21 -4.82 29.67
C GLN A 52 -38.77 -3.43 29.20
N ARG A 53 -39.61 -2.82 28.36
CA ARG A 53 -39.66 -1.38 28.12
C ARG A 53 -40.49 -0.75 29.25
N ARG A 54 -39.99 0.32 29.87
CA ARG A 54 -40.84 1.38 30.42
C ARG A 54 -40.19 2.74 30.16
N HIS A 55 -40.93 3.60 29.46
CA HIS A 55 -40.74 5.04 29.44
C HIS A 55 -41.34 5.64 30.72
N ALA A 56 -40.67 6.62 31.34
CA ALA A 56 -41.32 7.75 32.00
C ALA A 56 -40.29 8.84 32.33
N HIS A 57 -40.67 10.09 32.00
CA HIS A 57 -39.98 11.34 32.32
C HIS A 57 -40.00 11.64 33.83
N GLY A 58 -38.95 12.30 34.33
CA GLY A 58 -38.99 12.99 35.62
C GLY A 58 -37.72 13.81 35.88
N LYS A 59 -37.77 15.12 35.60
CA LYS A 59 -36.78 16.09 36.10
C LYS A 59 -37.01 16.31 37.60
N ARG A 60 -35.96 16.22 38.42
CA ARG A 60 -35.92 16.89 39.73
C ARG A 60 -34.50 17.34 40.06
N ARG A 61 -34.36 18.65 40.30
CA ARG A 61 -33.23 19.29 40.97
C ARG A 61 -33.32 19.00 42.46
N ILE A 62 -32.19 18.70 43.11
CA ILE A 62 -32.00 18.84 44.56
C ILE A 62 -30.60 19.42 44.78
N SER A 63 -30.53 20.49 45.56
CA SER A 63 -29.32 21.14 46.11
C SER A 63 -29.08 20.69 47.56
N THR A 64 -27.88 21.01 48.07
CA THR A 64 -27.32 21.03 49.46
C THR A 64 -26.24 19.96 49.68
N ALA A 65 -25.13 20.17 50.38
CA ALA A 65 -24.57 21.29 51.15
C ALA A 65 -23.02 21.19 51.24
N SER A 66 -22.44 22.32 51.63
CA SER A 66 -21.08 22.74 51.95
C SER A 66 -20.30 21.96 53.03
N ILE A 67 -18.95 22.00 52.95
CA ILE A 67 -18.02 22.08 54.10
C ILE A 67 -16.82 22.97 53.67
N ASP A 68 -16.51 23.99 54.49
CA ASP A 68 -15.37 24.91 54.37
C ASP A 68 -14.26 24.60 55.41
N ILE A 69 -13.10 25.25 55.20
CA ILE A 69 -11.97 25.60 56.12
C ILE A 69 -10.64 24.82 55.83
N PRO A 70 -9.43 25.43 55.85
CA PRO A 70 -9.00 26.82 55.60
C PRO A 70 -7.87 26.96 54.54
N ASP A 71 -7.67 28.20 54.09
CA ASP A 71 -6.61 28.73 53.25
C ASP A 71 -5.27 28.81 54.00
N ASP A 72 -4.21 28.19 53.45
CA ASP A 72 -2.83 28.47 53.86
C ASP A 72 -1.84 28.18 52.71
N GLY A 73 -1.15 29.23 52.26
CA GLY A 73 0.25 29.15 51.83
C GLY A 73 0.58 28.67 50.43
N ARG A 74 0.72 29.64 49.50
CA ARG A 74 1.58 29.62 48.28
C ARG A 74 1.33 28.51 47.25
N ALA A 75 0.55 28.85 46.23
CA ALA A 75 0.59 28.16 44.94
C ALA A 75 2.00 28.27 44.31
N PRO A 76 2.59 27.18 43.82
CA PRO A 76 3.82 27.27 43.05
C PRO A 76 3.53 27.97 41.72
N GLU A 77 4.37 28.95 41.38
CA GLU A 77 4.34 29.67 40.10
C GLU A 77 4.23 28.66 38.95
N GLN A 78 3.11 28.73 38.22
CA GLN A 78 2.98 28.06 36.95
C GLN A 78 3.99 28.69 36.01
N ASN A 79 5.12 28.01 35.82
CA ASN A 79 6.03 28.28 34.72
C ASN A 79 5.20 28.32 33.44
N ASN A 80 5.12 29.53 32.86
CA ASN A 80 4.60 29.80 31.53
C ASN A 80 5.40 28.93 30.54
N THR A 81 4.97 27.69 30.33
CA THR A 81 5.33 26.97 29.12
C THR A 81 4.73 27.79 28.00
N ASN A 82 5.59 28.47 27.24
CA ASN A 82 5.24 29.08 25.97
C ASN A 82 4.43 28.06 25.17
N ILE A 83 3.10 28.21 25.16
CA ILE A 83 2.22 27.46 24.28
C ILE A 83 2.56 28.01 22.89
N VAL A 84 3.51 27.36 22.22
CA VAL A 84 3.73 27.57 20.80
C VAL A 84 2.35 27.37 20.15
N PRO A 85 1.78 28.38 19.48
CA PRO A 85 0.46 28.23 18.88
C PRO A 85 0.48 27.00 17.99
N SER A 86 -0.47 26.09 18.24
CA SER A 86 -0.57 24.81 17.55
C SER A 86 -0.70 25.08 16.06
N ARG A 87 0.42 25.04 15.35
CA ARG A 87 0.47 25.25 13.91
C ARG A 87 -0.33 24.12 13.27
N THR A 88 -1.24 24.44 12.36
CA THR A 88 -1.99 23.40 11.65
C THR A 88 -1.02 22.48 10.91
N ALA A 89 -1.38 21.21 10.71
CA ALA A 89 -0.55 20.28 9.93
C ALA A 89 -0.19 20.84 8.55
N LEU A 90 -1.11 21.55 7.90
CA LEU A 90 -0.93 22.12 6.56
C LEU A 90 0.04 23.32 6.53
N SER A 91 0.47 23.84 7.67
CA SER A 91 1.44 24.93 7.76
C SER A 91 2.80 24.60 7.12
N VAL A 92 3.13 23.30 6.99
CA VAL A 92 4.36 22.83 6.31
C VAL A 92 4.35 23.05 4.80
N LEU A 93 3.19 23.32 4.19
CA LEU A 93 3.08 23.54 2.75
C LEU A 93 3.52 24.95 2.36
N SER A 94 4.23 25.07 1.23
CA SER A 94 4.51 26.36 0.60
C SER A 94 3.23 27.00 0.04
N TRP A 95 3.22 28.33 -0.11
CA TRP A 95 2.10 29.08 -0.70
C TRP A 95 1.63 28.53 -2.06
N PRO A 96 2.52 28.26 -3.04
CA PRO A 96 2.10 27.71 -4.33
C PRO A 96 1.42 26.33 -4.21
N ASN A 97 1.91 25.48 -3.30
CA ASN A 97 1.35 24.14 -3.09
C ASN A 97 0.00 24.20 -2.38
N LEU A 98 -0.12 25.06 -1.37
CA LEU A 98 -1.37 25.29 -0.64
C LEU A 98 -2.49 25.76 -1.58
N LEU A 99 -2.22 26.78 -2.41
CA LEU A 99 -3.19 27.32 -3.35
C LEU A 99 -3.57 26.31 -4.44
N ARG A 100 -2.58 25.59 -5.01
CA ARG A 100 -2.84 24.55 -6.01
C ARG A 100 -3.70 23.42 -5.44
N SER A 101 -3.36 22.89 -4.27
CA SER A 101 -4.14 21.85 -3.61
C SER A 101 -5.55 22.34 -3.28
N TYR A 102 -5.73 23.60 -2.88
CA TYR A 102 -7.05 24.19 -2.64
C TYR A 102 -7.89 24.28 -3.91
N MET A 103 -7.33 24.78 -5.02
CA MET A 103 -8.04 24.88 -6.30
C MET A 103 -8.46 23.51 -6.83
N ILE A 104 -7.54 22.54 -6.83
CA ILE A 104 -7.82 21.19 -7.34
C ILE A 104 -8.86 20.50 -6.46
N SER A 105 -8.72 20.59 -5.12
CA SER A 105 -9.73 20.04 -4.20
C SER A 105 -11.09 20.71 -4.38
N SER A 106 -11.12 22.01 -4.71
CA SER A 106 -12.36 22.73 -5.00
C SER A 106 -13.06 22.17 -6.23
N ILE A 107 -12.35 22.02 -7.34
CA ILE A 107 -12.89 21.44 -8.59
C ILE A 107 -13.33 19.99 -8.36
N SER A 108 -12.48 19.18 -7.71
CA SER A 108 -12.77 17.76 -7.46
C SER A 108 -13.89 17.54 -6.44
N SER A 109 -14.18 18.51 -5.57
CA SER A 109 -15.28 18.41 -4.61
C SER A 109 -16.67 18.64 -5.22
N VAL A 110 -16.76 19.07 -6.49
CA VAL A 110 -18.02 19.36 -7.18
C VAL A 110 -18.39 18.20 -8.12
N PRO A 111 -19.39 17.36 -7.80
CA PRO A 111 -19.75 16.19 -8.61
C PRO A 111 -20.13 16.50 -10.06
N LEU A 112 -20.75 17.66 -10.28
CA LEU A 112 -21.19 18.13 -11.61
C LEU A 112 -20.01 18.43 -12.55
N ILE A 113 -18.84 18.78 -12.01
CA ILE A 113 -17.63 19.02 -12.80
C ILE A 113 -16.78 17.75 -12.87
N LEU A 114 -16.68 17.03 -11.76
CA LEU A 114 -15.82 15.86 -11.66
C LEU A 114 -16.23 14.74 -12.63
N LYS A 115 -17.51 14.38 -12.70
CA LYS A 115 -17.97 13.27 -13.56
C LYS A 115 -17.67 13.51 -15.05
N PRO A 116 -18.03 14.66 -15.66
CA PRO A 116 -17.63 14.97 -17.03
C PRO A 116 -16.12 14.97 -17.22
N SER A 117 -15.35 15.51 -16.27
CA SER A 117 -13.88 15.55 -16.37
C SER A 117 -13.27 14.14 -16.43
N ILE A 118 -13.81 13.18 -15.67
CA ILE A 118 -13.36 11.78 -15.68
C ILE A 118 -13.70 11.10 -17.02
N SER A 119 -14.88 11.37 -17.58
CA SER A 119 -15.25 10.87 -18.91
C SER A 119 -14.33 11.40 -20.00
N VAL A 120 -13.99 12.69 -19.97
CA VAL A 120 -13.02 13.30 -20.90
C VAL A 120 -11.64 12.67 -20.74
N MET A 121 -11.14 12.52 -19.51
CA MET A 121 -9.86 11.86 -19.25
C MET A 121 -9.85 10.41 -19.71
N ALA A 122 -10.94 9.67 -19.50
CA ALA A 122 -11.06 8.29 -19.97
C ALA A 122 -10.96 8.24 -21.50
N TYR A 123 -11.68 9.12 -22.20
CA TYR A 123 -11.61 9.21 -23.65
C TYR A 123 -10.18 9.54 -24.12
N LEU A 124 -9.52 10.53 -23.51
CA LEU A 124 -8.13 10.90 -23.86
C LEU A 124 -7.14 9.76 -23.58
N ALA A 125 -7.28 9.05 -22.46
CA ALA A 125 -6.38 7.96 -22.06
C ALA A 125 -6.45 6.75 -23.01
N HIS A 126 -7.63 6.49 -23.59
CA HIS A 126 -7.88 5.34 -24.48
C HIS A 126 -7.82 5.69 -25.97
N SER A 127 -7.85 6.98 -26.34
CA SER A 127 -7.84 7.41 -27.74
C SER A 127 -6.54 7.02 -28.45
N LYS A 128 -6.65 6.49 -29.68
CA LYS A 128 -5.52 6.23 -30.59
C LYS A 128 -5.23 7.43 -31.52
N SER A 129 -6.04 8.49 -31.45
CA SER A 129 -5.89 9.66 -32.33
C SER A 129 -4.65 10.49 -31.98
N ARG A 130 -3.91 10.93 -33.00
CA ARG A 130 -2.73 11.79 -32.84
C ARG A 130 -3.10 13.20 -32.36
N LEU A 131 -4.26 13.73 -32.75
CA LEU A 131 -4.75 15.06 -32.35
C LEU A 131 -5.13 15.13 -30.86
N LEU A 132 -5.57 14.00 -30.32
CA LEU A 132 -5.95 13.85 -28.90
C LEU A 132 -4.80 13.30 -28.06
N ASN A 133 -3.62 13.10 -28.66
CA ASN A 133 -2.44 12.70 -27.92
C ASN A 133 -1.79 13.95 -27.29
N PRO A 134 -1.74 14.04 -25.94
CA PRO A 134 -1.15 15.18 -25.28
C PRO A 134 0.34 15.36 -25.61
N ASP A 135 1.07 14.31 -25.99
CA ASP A 135 2.49 14.44 -26.35
C ASP A 135 2.69 15.08 -27.74
N HIS A 136 1.65 15.13 -28.58
CA HIS A 136 1.70 15.72 -29.92
C HIS A 136 0.89 17.02 -30.04
N ASN A 137 -0.08 17.25 -29.16
CA ASN A 137 -0.91 18.45 -29.18
C ASN A 137 -0.47 19.42 -28.08
N ARG A 138 0.26 20.47 -28.46
CA ARG A 138 0.85 21.46 -27.52
C ARG A 138 -0.19 22.21 -26.68
N LEU A 139 -1.38 22.49 -27.23
CA LEU A 139 -2.43 23.20 -26.51
C LEU A 139 -3.06 22.28 -25.45
N LEU A 140 -3.39 21.05 -25.84
CA LEU A 140 -3.89 20.04 -24.92
C LEU A 140 -2.86 19.74 -23.83
N HIS A 141 -1.58 19.57 -24.21
CA HIS A 141 -0.47 19.39 -23.28
C HIS A 141 -0.41 20.50 -22.24
N ALA A 142 -0.36 21.76 -22.69
CA ALA A 142 -0.26 22.91 -21.80
C ALA A 142 -1.45 23.01 -20.85
N LEU A 143 -2.66 22.71 -21.33
CA LEU A 143 -3.87 22.67 -20.50
C LEU A 143 -3.76 21.61 -19.41
N LEU A 144 -3.46 20.35 -19.78
CA LEU A 144 -3.36 19.23 -18.84
C LEU A 144 -2.19 19.42 -17.86
N LYS A 145 -1.05 19.94 -18.34
CA LYS A 145 0.15 20.21 -17.53
C LYS A 145 -0.15 21.21 -16.41
N LYS A 146 -0.77 22.34 -16.78
CA LYS A 146 -1.04 23.45 -15.85
C LYS A 146 -2.22 23.20 -14.91
N THR A 147 -3.14 22.30 -15.28
CA THR A 147 -4.35 22.05 -14.48
C THR A 147 -4.13 20.98 -13.41
N PHE A 148 -3.79 19.74 -13.79
CA PHE A 148 -3.73 18.63 -12.82
C PHE A 148 -2.48 17.75 -12.89
N TYR A 149 -1.75 17.68 -14.01
CA TYR A 149 -0.58 16.79 -14.10
C TYR A 149 0.44 17.05 -12.98
N VAL A 150 0.83 18.31 -12.77
CA VAL A 150 1.87 18.71 -11.78
C VAL A 150 1.44 18.41 -10.33
N GLN A 151 0.15 18.20 -10.09
CA GLN A 151 -0.34 17.82 -8.76
C GLN A 151 -0.12 16.35 -8.44
N PHE A 152 -0.13 15.47 -9.44
CA PHE A 152 -0.19 14.02 -9.24
C PHE A 152 1.03 13.26 -9.80
N CYS A 153 1.82 13.91 -10.65
CA CYS A 153 3.01 13.34 -11.30
C CYS A 153 4.27 14.12 -10.89
N ALA A 154 5.39 13.43 -10.76
CA ALA A 154 6.67 14.04 -10.41
C ALA A 154 7.29 14.87 -11.54
N GLY A 155 7.01 14.52 -12.79
CA GLY A 155 7.60 15.18 -13.94
C GLY A 155 7.59 14.31 -15.20
N GLU A 156 7.78 14.97 -16.34
CA GLU A 156 7.87 14.27 -17.63
C GLU A 156 9.29 13.80 -17.95
N ASN A 157 10.28 14.32 -17.24
CA ASN A 157 11.70 14.04 -17.46
C ASN A 157 12.48 14.04 -16.14
N ALA A 158 13.73 13.59 -16.22
CA ALA A 158 14.63 13.49 -15.07
C ALA A 158 14.80 14.80 -14.27
N ALA A 159 14.89 15.95 -14.96
CA ALA A 159 15.12 17.23 -14.30
C ALA A 159 13.89 17.69 -13.50
N GLU A 160 12.69 17.56 -14.07
CA GLU A 160 11.43 17.82 -13.37
C GLU A 160 11.25 16.85 -12.19
N THR A 161 11.47 15.56 -12.41
CA THR A 161 11.34 14.55 -11.36
C THR A 161 12.27 14.83 -10.18
N ARG A 162 13.55 15.14 -10.42
CA ARG A 162 14.51 15.49 -9.36
C ARG A 162 14.09 16.75 -8.60
N ARG A 163 13.56 17.76 -9.30
CA ARG A 163 13.06 18.98 -8.65
C ARG A 163 11.90 18.66 -7.72
N THR A 164 10.94 17.85 -8.15
CA THR A 164 9.80 17.45 -7.31
C THR A 164 10.24 16.61 -6.11
N ILE A 165 11.16 15.66 -6.29
CA ILE A 165 11.72 14.86 -5.19
C ILE A 165 12.39 15.77 -4.15
N LYS A 166 13.22 16.72 -4.60
CA LYS A 166 13.88 17.70 -3.72
C LYS A 166 12.87 18.51 -2.92
N GLN A 167 11.84 19.06 -3.58
CA GLN A 167 10.80 19.85 -2.92
C GLN A 167 10.03 19.05 -1.85
N LEU A 168 9.76 17.76 -2.10
CA LEU A 168 9.09 16.91 -1.11
C LEU A 168 10.00 16.64 0.10
N LYS A 169 11.29 16.37 -0.12
CA LYS A 169 12.26 16.20 0.97
C LYS A 169 12.43 17.49 1.79
N GLU A 170 12.43 18.65 1.14
CA GLU A 170 12.47 19.97 1.81
C GLU A 170 11.24 20.24 2.69
N ILE A 171 10.06 19.74 2.32
CA ILE A 171 8.85 19.80 3.18
C ILE A 171 9.02 18.96 4.46
N GLY A 172 9.86 17.91 4.41
CA GLY A 172 10.15 17.03 5.55
C GLY A 172 9.70 15.58 5.34
N TYR A 173 9.27 15.19 4.13
CA TYR A 173 9.09 13.77 3.81
C TYR A 173 10.44 13.05 3.87
N LYS A 174 10.46 11.83 4.42
CA LYS A 174 11.68 11.02 4.54
C LYS A 174 12.28 10.70 3.18
N GLY A 175 11.43 10.46 2.19
CA GLY A 175 11.82 10.13 0.83
C GLY A 175 10.62 9.94 -0.08
N VAL A 176 10.84 9.25 -1.19
CA VAL A 176 9.82 9.00 -2.22
C VAL A 176 9.68 7.52 -2.56
N ILE A 177 8.51 7.16 -3.07
CA ILE A 177 8.29 5.92 -3.80
C ILE A 177 8.08 6.31 -5.27
N LEU A 178 9.09 6.15 -6.11
CA LEU A 178 9.04 6.59 -7.51
C LEU A 178 8.70 5.43 -8.45
N GLY A 179 7.62 5.56 -9.22
CA GLY A 179 7.27 4.62 -10.28
C GLY A 179 7.36 5.24 -11.67
N HIS A 180 7.75 4.48 -12.67
CA HIS A 180 7.55 4.88 -14.05
C HIS A 180 6.09 4.65 -14.48
N ALA A 181 5.52 5.58 -15.23
CA ALA A 181 4.10 5.57 -15.58
C ALA A 181 3.69 4.43 -16.52
N ARG A 182 4.65 3.92 -17.30
CA ARG A 182 4.38 2.99 -18.39
C ARG A 182 3.79 1.67 -17.89
N GLU A 183 2.63 1.33 -18.43
CA GLU A 183 1.90 0.11 -18.15
C GLU A 183 1.22 -0.42 -19.41
N VAL A 184 1.22 -1.75 -19.56
CA VAL A 184 0.45 -2.43 -20.61
C VAL A 184 -0.90 -2.80 -20.01
N VAL A 185 -1.88 -1.92 -20.18
CA VAL A 185 -3.29 -2.23 -19.88
C VAL A 185 -3.92 -2.79 -21.14
N LEU A 186 -4.18 -4.09 -21.12
CA LEU A 186 -4.96 -4.78 -22.16
C LEU A 186 -6.42 -4.37 -22.09
N SER A 187 -7.09 -4.26 -23.24
CA SER A 187 -8.55 -4.23 -23.30
C SER A 187 -9.13 -5.57 -22.86
N LYS A 188 -10.45 -5.63 -22.62
CA LYS A 188 -11.13 -6.89 -22.28
C LYS A 188 -10.96 -7.93 -23.39
N GLU A 189 -11.02 -7.47 -24.63
CA GLU A 189 -10.84 -8.29 -25.84
C GLU A 189 -9.39 -8.79 -25.94
N GLU A 190 -8.40 -7.92 -25.71
CA GLU A 190 -6.98 -8.30 -25.73
C GLU A 190 -6.63 -9.27 -24.59
N ALA A 191 -7.24 -9.11 -23.42
CA ALA A 191 -7.07 -10.02 -22.28
C ALA A 191 -7.73 -11.39 -22.53
N ALA A 192 -8.86 -11.40 -23.25
CA ALA A 192 -9.55 -12.62 -23.67
C ALA A 192 -8.79 -13.34 -24.80
N SER A 193 -8.12 -12.58 -25.68
CA SER A 193 -7.28 -13.10 -26.77
C SER A 193 -5.82 -13.36 -26.36
N LEU A 194 -5.47 -13.24 -25.07
CA LEU A 194 -4.16 -13.65 -24.58
C LEU A 194 -4.01 -15.16 -24.85
N GLY A 195 -3.28 -15.47 -25.90
CA GLY A 195 -2.96 -16.83 -26.31
C GLY A 195 -2.08 -17.55 -25.28
N THR A 196 -1.78 -18.82 -25.59
CA THR A 196 -0.82 -19.62 -24.83
C THR A 196 0.57 -19.03 -24.90
N VAL A 197 1.42 -19.39 -23.93
CA VAL A 197 2.85 -19.06 -23.93
C VAL A 197 3.49 -19.52 -25.24
N GLN A 198 4.16 -18.59 -25.92
CA GLN A 198 4.86 -18.81 -27.19
C GLN A 198 6.36 -18.50 -27.04
N GLU A 199 7.17 -18.91 -28.01
CA GLU A 199 8.58 -18.52 -28.07
C GLU A 199 8.74 -16.99 -28.12
N SER A 200 9.87 -16.51 -27.58
CA SER A 200 10.13 -15.08 -27.47
C SER A 200 10.37 -14.47 -28.84
N THR A 201 9.60 -13.45 -29.18
CA THR A 201 9.76 -12.69 -30.42
C THR A 201 10.70 -11.51 -30.22
N GLU A 202 11.22 -10.94 -31.32
CA GLU A 202 11.99 -9.68 -31.29
C GLU A 202 11.20 -8.52 -30.66
N ALA A 203 9.87 -8.53 -30.79
CA ALA A 203 9.01 -7.54 -30.15
C ALA A 203 9.01 -7.68 -28.62
N ASP A 204 8.94 -8.91 -28.11
CA ASP A 204 8.98 -9.19 -26.66
C ASP A 204 10.32 -8.74 -26.06
N LEU A 205 11.43 -9.05 -26.74
CA LEU A 205 12.76 -8.62 -26.31
C LEU A 205 12.87 -7.09 -26.23
N LYS A 206 12.30 -6.37 -27.21
CA LYS A 206 12.24 -4.90 -27.21
C LYS A 206 11.37 -4.34 -26.09
N GLU A 207 10.21 -4.94 -25.82
CA GLU A 207 9.32 -4.52 -24.71
C GLU A 207 10.02 -4.66 -23.35
N VAL A 208 10.67 -5.81 -23.12
CA VAL A 208 11.42 -6.07 -21.89
C VAL A 208 12.63 -5.15 -21.80
N LYS A 209 13.39 -4.94 -22.87
CA LYS A 209 14.55 -4.04 -22.86
C LYS A 209 14.13 -2.61 -22.52
N ARG A 210 13.07 -2.12 -23.17
CA ARG A 210 12.55 -0.79 -22.87
C ARG A 210 12.04 -0.71 -21.42
N TRP A 211 11.47 -1.78 -20.87
CA TRP A 211 11.01 -1.81 -19.47
C TRP A 211 12.18 -1.77 -18.50
N GLN A 212 13.23 -2.52 -18.82
CA GLN A 212 14.48 -2.55 -18.07
C GLN A 212 15.09 -1.15 -18.02
N ASP A 213 15.24 -0.49 -19.17
CA ASP A 213 15.87 0.83 -19.26
C ASP A 213 15.09 1.88 -18.45
N ASP A 214 13.76 1.92 -18.58
CA ASP A 214 12.90 2.81 -17.79
C ASP A 214 13.04 2.54 -16.28
N THR A 215 13.11 1.27 -15.89
CA THR A 215 13.22 0.88 -14.47
C THR A 215 14.59 1.21 -13.90
N LEU A 216 15.67 0.93 -14.63
CA LEU A 216 17.03 1.30 -14.25
C LEU A 216 17.17 2.83 -14.14
N ASN A 217 16.63 3.58 -15.11
CA ASN A 217 16.59 5.03 -15.05
C ASN A 217 15.83 5.54 -13.82
N THR A 218 14.71 4.89 -13.47
CA THR A 218 13.95 5.23 -12.27
C THR A 218 14.77 5.01 -11.00
N VAL A 219 15.51 3.90 -10.89
CA VAL A 219 16.44 3.63 -9.79
C VAL A 219 17.60 4.65 -9.75
N MET A 220 18.03 5.16 -10.90
CA MET A 220 19.07 6.20 -10.97
C MET A 220 18.57 7.58 -10.54
N LEU A 221 17.26 7.85 -10.66
CA LEU A 221 16.63 9.09 -10.21
C LEU A 221 16.37 9.14 -8.70
N THR A 222 16.32 8.00 -8.02
CA THR A 222 16.10 7.90 -6.58
C THR A 222 17.41 7.93 -5.78
N GLU A 223 17.32 8.23 -4.49
CA GLU A 223 18.45 8.26 -3.57
C GLU A 223 18.40 7.10 -2.58
N ARG A 224 19.49 6.87 -1.84
CA ARG A 224 19.55 5.82 -0.80
C ARG A 224 18.39 5.98 0.19
N GLY A 225 17.67 4.90 0.44
CA GLY A 225 16.51 4.87 1.33
C GLY A 225 15.18 5.24 0.67
N ASP A 226 15.18 5.73 -0.57
CA ASP A 226 13.96 5.83 -1.37
C ASP A 226 13.52 4.44 -1.87
N TYR A 227 12.32 4.39 -2.44
CA TYR A 227 11.77 3.20 -3.06
C TYR A 227 11.47 3.42 -4.53
N VAL A 228 11.51 2.34 -5.32
CA VAL A 228 11.05 2.31 -6.71
C VAL A 228 9.87 1.35 -6.82
N ALA A 229 8.77 1.83 -7.40
CA ALA A 229 7.59 1.01 -7.69
C ALA A 229 7.64 0.54 -9.15
N LEU A 230 7.41 -0.76 -9.35
CA LEU A 230 7.41 -1.38 -10.68
C LEU A 230 6.26 -2.37 -10.84
N LYS A 231 5.85 -2.55 -12.09
CA LYS A 231 4.80 -3.49 -12.51
C LYS A 231 5.38 -4.48 -13.49
N PHE A 232 5.11 -5.76 -13.30
CA PHE A 232 5.59 -6.79 -14.24
C PHE A 232 4.86 -6.69 -15.58
N THR A 233 3.59 -6.31 -15.59
CA THR A 233 2.82 -6.16 -16.84
C THR A 233 3.40 -5.08 -17.76
N GLY A 234 4.12 -4.09 -17.20
CA GLY A 234 4.82 -3.06 -17.98
C GLY A 234 5.95 -3.62 -18.87
N SER A 235 6.36 -4.87 -18.65
CA SER A 235 7.40 -5.55 -19.43
C SER A 235 6.91 -6.23 -20.70
N GLY A 236 5.60 -6.24 -20.97
CA GLY A 236 5.06 -6.62 -22.27
C GLY A 236 3.97 -7.69 -22.24
N LYS A 237 3.48 -8.05 -23.43
CA LYS A 237 2.41 -9.05 -23.60
C LYS A 237 2.84 -10.44 -23.17
N GLN A 238 4.09 -10.82 -23.42
CA GLN A 238 4.60 -12.12 -22.99
C GLN A 238 4.58 -12.24 -21.46
N ALA A 239 4.98 -11.20 -20.73
CA ALA A 239 4.92 -11.21 -19.26
C ALA A 239 3.49 -11.45 -18.76
N LEU A 240 2.49 -10.83 -19.38
CA LEU A 240 1.07 -11.07 -19.08
C LEU A 240 0.65 -12.53 -19.27
N GLN A 241 1.09 -13.18 -20.35
CA GLN A 241 0.81 -14.61 -20.59
C GLN A 241 1.42 -15.49 -19.50
N TYR A 242 2.70 -15.26 -19.18
CA TYR A 242 3.41 -16.06 -18.19
C TYR A 242 2.85 -15.88 -16.77
N LEU A 243 2.50 -14.63 -16.40
CA LEU A 243 1.84 -14.31 -15.13
C LEU A 243 0.49 -15.02 -15.00
N LYS A 244 -0.33 -14.97 -16.05
CA LYS A 244 -1.65 -15.62 -16.09
C LYS A 244 -1.52 -17.15 -16.01
N SER A 245 -0.48 -17.72 -16.61
CA SER A 245 -0.16 -19.15 -16.53
C SER A 245 0.59 -19.57 -15.27
N THR A 246 0.89 -18.62 -14.36
CA THR A 246 1.62 -18.84 -13.10
C THR A 246 2.95 -19.60 -13.24
N ILE A 247 3.64 -19.44 -14.37
CA ILE A 247 4.95 -20.05 -14.65
C ILE A 247 6.10 -19.06 -14.39
N PRO A 248 7.35 -19.54 -14.23
CA PRO A 248 8.52 -18.66 -14.12
C PRO A 248 8.66 -17.75 -15.34
N CYS A 249 9.00 -16.47 -15.13
CA CYS A 249 9.19 -15.50 -16.22
C CYS A 249 10.24 -15.95 -17.25
N ALA A 250 10.12 -15.43 -18.48
CA ALA A 250 11.05 -15.71 -19.56
C ALA A 250 12.51 -15.32 -19.16
N PRO A 251 13.54 -16.03 -19.65
CA PRO A 251 14.92 -15.82 -19.21
C PRO A 251 15.43 -14.37 -19.33
N HIS A 252 15.10 -13.69 -20.44
CA HIS A 252 15.51 -12.30 -20.66
C HIS A 252 14.84 -11.31 -19.68
N LEU A 253 13.57 -11.54 -19.32
CA LEU A 253 12.90 -10.77 -18.28
C LEU A 253 13.49 -11.07 -16.90
N ARG A 254 13.76 -12.35 -16.61
CA ARG A 254 14.43 -12.76 -15.37
C ARG A 254 15.77 -12.03 -15.19
N ASP A 255 16.59 -12.03 -16.24
CA ASP A 255 17.91 -11.42 -16.22
C ASP A 255 17.82 -9.89 -16.10
N ALA A 256 16.81 -9.28 -16.74
CA ALA A 256 16.51 -7.85 -16.59
C ALA A 256 16.13 -7.48 -15.15
N VAL A 257 15.25 -8.26 -14.50
CA VAL A 257 14.85 -8.02 -13.11
C VAL A 257 16.03 -8.22 -12.16
N HIS A 258 16.87 -9.24 -12.38
CA HIS A 258 18.10 -9.41 -11.59
C HIS A 258 19.03 -8.20 -11.69
N GLN A 259 19.18 -7.58 -12.87
CA GLN A 259 19.97 -6.35 -13.04
C GLN A 259 19.37 -5.18 -12.25
N VAL A 260 18.04 -5.02 -12.30
CA VAL A 260 17.34 -3.99 -11.50
C VAL A 260 17.53 -4.23 -10.00
N CYS A 261 17.37 -5.46 -9.51
CA CYS A 261 17.57 -5.82 -8.11
C CYS A 261 19.01 -5.59 -7.63
N LYS A 262 20.01 -5.91 -8.46
CA LYS A 262 21.44 -5.65 -8.16
C LYS A 262 21.69 -4.15 -8.01
N LEU A 263 21.31 -3.35 -8.99
CA LEU A 263 21.48 -1.90 -8.96
C LEU A 263 20.76 -1.26 -7.76
N ALA A 264 19.53 -1.68 -7.48
CA ALA A 264 18.75 -1.18 -6.35
C ALA A 264 19.47 -1.47 -5.02
N LYS A 265 19.94 -2.72 -4.83
CA LYS A 265 20.71 -3.10 -3.64
C LYS A 265 22.00 -2.28 -3.49
N GLU A 266 22.77 -2.12 -4.57
CA GLU A 266 24.01 -1.33 -4.60
C GLU A 266 23.77 0.13 -4.22
N ARG A 267 22.69 0.73 -4.71
CA ARG A 267 22.31 2.11 -4.39
C ARG A 267 21.59 2.26 -3.04
N GLY A 268 21.30 1.15 -2.35
CA GLY A 268 20.53 1.13 -1.11
C GLY A 268 19.08 1.62 -1.29
N VAL A 269 18.50 1.37 -2.47
CA VAL A 269 17.11 1.63 -2.84
C VAL A 269 16.32 0.32 -2.74
N SER A 270 15.08 0.41 -2.29
CA SER A 270 14.19 -0.76 -2.21
C SER A 270 13.17 -0.77 -3.36
N LEU A 271 12.77 -1.96 -3.79
CA LEU A 271 11.88 -2.22 -4.92
C LEU A 271 10.52 -2.69 -4.43
N LEU A 272 9.45 -2.06 -4.88
CA LEU A 272 8.07 -2.37 -4.58
C LEU A 272 7.41 -2.92 -5.84
N PHE A 273 7.22 -4.24 -5.89
CA PHE A 273 6.43 -4.86 -6.95
C PHE A 273 4.96 -4.60 -6.66
N ASP A 274 4.33 -3.78 -7.50
CA ASP A 274 2.94 -3.39 -7.37
C ASP A 274 2.03 -4.60 -7.62
N ALA A 275 0.97 -4.69 -6.81
CA ALA A 275 -0.10 -5.64 -7.05
C ALA A 275 -0.97 -5.14 -8.21
N GLU A 276 -1.47 -6.07 -9.00
CA GLU A 276 -2.23 -5.79 -10.22
C GLU A 276 -3.60 -6.50 -10.14
N GLN A 277 -4.18 -6.89 -11.28
CA GLN A 277 -5.46 -7.57 -11.34
C GLN A 277 -5.40 -8.95 -10.68
N ALA A 278 -6.51 -9.38 -10.08
CA ALA A 278 -6.60 -10.63 -9.33
C ALA A 278 -6.20 -11.87 -10.16
N ALA A 279 -6.46 -11.85 -11.47
CA ALA A 279 -6.11 -12.92 -12.41
C ALA A 279 -4.60 -13.10 -12.64
N LEU A 280 -3.79 -12.10 -12.32
CA LEU A 280 -2.33 -12.12 -12.50
C LEU A 280 -1.58 -12.21 -11.16
N GLN A 281 -2.26 -11.88 -10.06
CA GLN A 281 -1.62 -11.63 -8.78
C GLN A 281 -0.82 -12.82 -8.25
N GLU A 282 -1.28 -14.07 -8.47
CA GLU A 282 -0.53 -15.26 -8.05
C GLU A 282 0.82 -15.38 -8.78
N GLY A 283 0.86 -15.13 -10.09
CA GLY A 283 2.11 -15.10 -10.85
C GLY A 283 3.04 -13.98 -10.37
N ILE A 284 2.49 -12.80 -10.09
CA ILE A 284 3.23 -11.64 -9.56
C ILE A 284 3.84 -11.98 -8.20
N ASP A 285 3.05 -12.59 -7.33
CA ASP A 285 3.45 -13.02 -5.99
C ASP A 285 4.59 -14.05 -6.09
N ASN A 286 4.44 -15.08 -6.92
CA ASN A 286 5.46 -16.12 -7.14
C ASN A 286 6.80 -15.53 -7.61
N TRP A 287 6.77 -14.61 -8.59
CA TRP A 287 7.99 -13.96 -9.06
C TRP A 287 8.59 -13.05 -8.00
N THR A 288 7.76 -12.27 -7.29
CA THR A 288 8.23 -11.38 -6.24
C THR A 288 8.91 -12.16 -5.10
N MET A 289 8.30 -13.27 -4.67
CA MET A 289 8.85 -14.16 -3.64
C MET A 289 10.18 -14.79 -4.09
N TYR A 290 10.30 -15.17 -5.37
CA TYR A 290 11.58 -15.59 -5.95
C TYR A 290 12.66 -14.51 -5.75
N TYR A 291 12.39 -13.24 -6.10
CA TYR A 291 13.38 -12.18 -5.93
C TYR A 291 13.63 -11.81 -4.46
N MET A 292 12.63 -11.88 -3.58
CA MET A 292 12.83 -11.69 -2.13
C MET A 292 13.82 -12.71 -1.57
N LYS A 293 13.66 -13.99 -1.88
CA LYS A 293 14.59 -15.04 -1.44
C LYS A 293 16.05 -14.75 -1.81
N HIS A 294 16.27 -14.20 -3.01
CA HIS A 294 17.62 -13.93 -3.51
C HIS A 294 18.22 -12.65 -2.91
N TYR A 295 17.43 -11.59 -2.75
CA TYR A 295 17.95 -10.25 -2.43
C TYR A 295 17.67 -9.78 -1.01
N ASN A 296 16.61 -10.27 -0.36
CA ASN A 296 16.32 -9.96 1.04
C ASN A 296 17.17 -10.88 1.91
N LYS A 297 17.95 -10.26 2.79
CA LYS A 297 18.80 -10.93 3.79
C LYS A 297 18.52 -10.28 5.14
N GLU A 298 19.43 -9.46 5.65
CA GLU A 298 19.26 -8.69 6.89
C GLU A 298 18.17 -7.60 6.81
N ARG A 299 17.80 -7.18 5.60
CA ARG A 299 16.77 -6.19 5.33
C ARG A 299 16.03 -6.48 4.03
N ALA A 300 14.85 -5.91 3.88
CA ALA A 300 14.09 -6.00 2.64
C ALA A 300 14.64 -5.04 1.56
N VAL A 301 15.07 -5.63 0.44
CA VAL A 301 15.34 -4.92 -0.81
C VAL A 301 14.12 -5.01 -1.72
N VAL A 302 13.43 -6.14 -1.72
CA VAL A 302 12.24 -6.42 -2.52
C VAL A 302 11.01 -6.52 -1.63
N TYR A 303 9.94 -5.84 -2.02
CA TYR A 303 8.64 -5.81 -1.36
C TYR A 303 7.54 -6.26 -2.32
N GLY A 304 6.61 -7.05 -1.81
CA GLY A 304 5.40 -7.48 -2.49
C GLY A 304 4.21 -6.69 -1.96
N THR A 305 3.28 -6.37 -2.85
CA THR A 305 2.10 -5.58 -2.48
C THR A 305 0.92 -6.49 -2.16
N TYR A 306 0.33 -6.30 -0.98
CA TYR A 306 -0.81 -7.08 -0.49
C TYR A 306 -2.06 -6.22 -0.47
N GLN A 307 -3.09 -6.64 -1.20
CA GLN A 307 -4.34 -5.88 -1.36
C GLN A 307 -5.41 -6.36 -0.37
N ALA A 308 -5.57 -5.65 0.75
CA ALA A 308 -6.45 -6.05 1.85
C ALA A 308 -7.95 -6.15 1.50
N TYR A 309 -8.39 -5.57 0.38
CA TYR A 309 -9.77 -5.68 -0.10
C TYR A 309 -10.16 -7.09 -0.59
N ALA A 310 -9.18 -7.95 -0.87
CA ALA A 310 -9.39 -9.28 -1.42
C ALA A 310 -9.47 -10.29 -0.29
N LYS A 311 -10.50 -11.15 -0.32
CA LYS A 311 -10.78 -12.13 0.73
C LYS A 311 -9.62 -13.11 0.93
N LYS A 312 -8.82 -13.38 -0.12
CA LYS A 312 -7.67 -14.29 -0.09
C LYS A 312 -6.41 -13.71 0.59
N THR A 313 -6.28 -12.39 0.70
CA THR A 313 -5.03 -11.73 1.08
C THR A 313 -4.47 -12.18 2.44
N PRO A 314 -5.27 -12.35 3.51
CA PRO A 314 -4.73 -12.87 4.77
C PRO A 314 -4.10 -14.27 4.62
N GLY A 315 -4.75 -15.17 3.87
CA GLY A 315 -4.23 -16.52 3.63
C GLY A 315 -2.96 -16.52 2.79
N VAL A 316 -2.89 -15.68 1.75
CA VAL A 316 -1.69 -15.52 0.91
C VAL A 316 -0.52 -14.96 1.74
N LEU A 317 -0.76 -13.90 2.51
CA LEU A 317 0.27 -13.34 3.39
C LEU A 317 0.77 -14.35 4.42
N ALA A 318 -0.13 -15.14 5.02
CA ALA A 318 0.25 -16.20 5.95
C ALA A 318 1.16 -17.26 5.30
N GLN A 319 0.88 -17.66 4.05
CA GLN A 319 1.73 -18.59 3.31
C GLN A 319 3.11 -18.00 3.00
N HIS A 320 3.15 -16.70 2.65
CA HIS A 320 4.41 -16.01 2.37
C HIS A 320 5.25 -15.81 3.63
N LEU A 321 4.63 -15.47 4.77
CA LEU A 321 5.28 -15.43 6.08
C LEU A 321 5.87 -16.80 6.44
N ALA A 322 5.09 -17.87 6.31
CA ALA A 322 5.58 -19.23 6.57
C ALA A 322 6.76 -19.62 5.65
N THR A 323 6.71 -19.19 4.38
CA THR A 323 7.79 -19.42 3.41
C THR A 323 9.05 -18.64 3.77
N ALA A 324 8.92 -17.37 4.12
CA ALA A 324 10.03 -16.52 4.54
C ALA A 324 10.70 -17.05 5.81
N GLN A 325 9.91 -17.53 6.77
CA GLN A 325 10.42 -18.20 7.98
C GLN A 325 11.21 -19.45 7.64
N ARG A 326 10.63 -20.36 6.84
CA ARG A 326 11.26 -21.63 6.45
C ARG A 326 12.55 -21.44 5.66
N GLU A 327 12.63 -20.39 4.85
CA GLU A 327 13.77 -20.15 3.95
C GLU A 327 14.75 -19.08 4.45
N GLY A 328 14.48 -18.48 5.62
CA GLY A 328 15.42 -17.59 6.32
C GLY A 328 15.67 -16.26 5.61
N TYR A 329 14.64 -15.55 5.16
CA TYR A 329 14.77 -14.20 4.62
C TYR A 329 13.71 -13.23 5.16
N VAL A 330 14.04 -11.93 5.18
CA VAL A 330 13.10 -10.87 5.58
C VAL A 330 12.00 -10.70 4.54
N LEU A 331 10.75 -10.80 4.95
CA LEU A 331 9.60 -10.55 4.07
C LEU A 331 9.36 -9.04 3.91
N GLY A 332 9.38 -8.54 2.68
CA GLY A 332 9.00 -7.14 2.40
C GLY A 332 7.51 -7.03 2.10
N VAL A 333 6.74 -6.37 2.96
CA VAL A 333 5.28 -6.21 2.82
C VAL A 333 4.93 -4.77 2.50
N LYS A 334 4.30 -4.51 1.36
CA LYS A 334 3.58 -3.26 1.08
C LYS A 334 2.09 -3.52 1.23
N LEU A 335 1.48 -3.01 2.29
CA LEU A 335 0.06 -3.19 2.54
C LEU A 335 -0.74 -2.04 1.94
N VAL A 336 -1.73 -2.36 1.09
CA VAL A 336 -2.69 -1.44 0.50
C VAL A 336 -4.11 -1.98 0.68
N ARG A 337 -5.13 -1.17 0.43
CA ARG A 337 -6.51 -1.71 0.28
C ARG A 337 -6.67 -2.41 -1.06
N GLY A 338 -6.43 -1.70 -2.15
CA GLY A 338 -6.53 -2.23 -3.52
C GLY A 338 -6.96 -1.15 -4.50
N ALA A 339 -6.84 -1.44 -5.81
CA ALA A 339 -7.09 -0.45 -6.86
C ALA A 339 -7.88 -1.00 -8.08
N TYR A 340 -8.26 -2.28 -8.07
CA TYR A 340 -8.83 -2.97 -9.23
C TYR A 340 -10.27 -3.46 -9.01
N LEU A 341 -10.97 -2.93 -7.99
CA LEU A 341 -12.35 -3.34 -7.63
C LEU A 341 -13.33 -3.16 -8.81
N GLY A 342 -13.11 -2.17 -9.68
CA GLY A 342 -13.95 -1.91 -10.86
C GLY A 342 -13.61 -2.74 -12.09
N SER A 343 -12.50 -3.49 -12.08
CA SER A 343 -12.06 -4.32 -13.22
C SER A 343 -12.09 -5.82 -12.95
N ASP A 344 -11.93 -6.24 -11.70
CA ASP A 344 -11.92 -7.64 -11.29
C ASP A 344 -13.32 -8.13 -10.86
N PRO A 345 -13.58 -9.44 -10.88
CA PRO A 345 -14.84 -10.01 -10.41
C PRO A 345 -15.13 -9.65 -8.94
N ARG A 346 -16.34 -9.11 -8.69
CA ARG A 346 -16.71 -8.49 -7.40
C ARG A 346 -16.66 -9.47 -6.23
N GLU A 347 -16.95 -10.73 -6.48
CA GLU A 347 -17.04 -11.82 -5.50
C GLU A 347 -15.71 -12.12 -4.78
N LEU A 348 -14.58 -11.77 -5.41
CA LEU A 348 -13.24 -11.95 -4.85
C LEU A 348 -12.95 -11.02 -3.67
N PHE A 349 -13.72 -9.95 -3.52
CA PHE A 349 -13.50 -8.87 -2.58
C PHE A 349 -14.52 -8.89 -1.43
N TRP A 350 -14.16 -8.30 -0.30
CA TRP A 350 -15.08 -8.12 0.84
C TRP A 350 -16.38 -7.44 0.42
N ASP A 351 -17.49 -7.81 1.05
CA ASP A 351 -18.81 -7.35 0.63
C ASP A 351 -19.02 -5.87 0.99
N THR A 352 -18.37 -5.41 2.06
CA THR A 352 -18.42 -4.01 2.52
C THR A 352 -17.04 -3.36 2.57
N VAL A 353 -17.01 -2.02 2.52
CA VAL A 353 -15.78 -1.25 2.68
C VAL A 353 -15.25 -1.34 4.12
N GLU A 354 -16.15 -1.46 5.10
CA GLU A 354 -15.85 -1.67 6.51
C GLU A 354 -15.08 -2.98 6.73
N ASP A 355 -15.45 -4.05 6.06
CA ASP A 355 -14.73 -5.33 6.15
C ASP A 355 -13.34 -5.25 5.51
N THR A 356 -13.19 -4.48 4.43
CA THR A 356 -11.87 -4.12 3.89
C THR A 356 -11.04 -3.34 4.91
N HIS A 357 -11.65 -2.41 5.65
CA HIS A 357 -10.97 -1.63 6.69
C HIS A 357 -10.53 -2.53 7.86
N LYS A 358 -11.42 -3.42 8.34
CA LYS A 358 -11.09 -4.41 9.37
C LYS A 358 -9.95 -5.33 8.95
N CYS A 359 -9.99 -5.84 7.71
CA CYS A 359 -8.93 -6.68 7.15
C CYS A 359 -7.59 -5.93 7.10
N TYR A 360 -7.58 -4.70 6.56
CA TYR A 360 -6.39 -3.87 6.47
C TYR A 360 -5.80 -3.57 7.85
N ASP A 361 -6.61 -3.11 8.79
CA ASP A 361 -6.17 -2.74 10.13
C ASP A 361 -5.67 -3.97 10.93
N ASN A 362 -6.32 -5.13 10.78
CA ASN A 362 -5.89 -6.38 11.39
C ASN A 362 -4.53 -6.86 10.83
N ILE A 363 -4.36 -6.88 9.50
CA ILE A 363 -3.08 -7.27 8.88
C ILE A 363 -1.97 -6.31 9.33
N ALA A 364 -2.22 -5.00 9.30
CA ALA A 364 -1.25 -4.00 9.74
C ALA A 364 -0.79 -4.25 11.18
N LYS A 365 -1.74 -4.42 12.12
CA LYS A 365 -1.46 -4.74 13.52
C LYS A 365 -0.62 -6.01 13.64
N CYS A 366 -1.04 -7.11 13.01
CA CYS A 366 -0.36 -8.40 13.10
C CYS A 366 1.09 -8.34 12.59
N VAL A 367 1.33 -7.65 11.46
CA VAL A 367 2.68 -7.47 10.91
C VAL A 367 3.54 -6.60 11.81
N MET A 368 2.99 -5.49 12.34
CA MET A 368 3.71 -4.57 13.23
C MET A 368 4.08 -5.19 14.58
N GLU A 369 3.22 -6.04 15.12
CA GLU A 369 3.45 -6.79 16.36
C GLU A 369 4.23 -8.09 16.13
N ARG A 370 4.42 -8.50 14.86
CA ARG A 370 4.92 -9.83 14.46
C ARG A 370 4.19 -10.95 15.18
N ARG A 371 2.86 -10.93 15.12
CA ARG A 371 1.98 -11.90 15.78
C ARG A 371 0.77 -12.21 14.91
N TYR A 372 0.39 -13.48 14.85
CA TYR A 372 -0.86 -13.91 14.20
C TYR A 372 -2.07 -13.63 15.11
N GLU A 373 -3.12 -13.02 14.56
CA GLU A 373 -4.35 -12.70 15.28
C GLU A 373 -5.51 -12.43 14.31
N GLY A 374 -6.74 -12.77 14.69
CA GLY A 374 -7.93 -12.41 13.93
C GLY A 374 -7.95 -13.03 12.53
N LEU A 375 -7.92 -12.18 11.49
CA LEU A 375 -7.99 -12.64 10.09
C LEU A 375 -6.64 -13.17 9.58
N LEU A 376 -5.52 -12.74 10.16
CA LEU A 376 -4.19 -13.26 9.81
C LEU A 376 -3.81 -14.39 10.77
N GLN A 377 -4.11 -15.62 10.36
CA GLN A 377 -3.77 -16.85 11.08
C GLN A 377 -2.58 -17.56 10.44
N PRO A 378 -1.82 -18.40 11.17
CA PRO A 378 -0.75 -19.20 10.58
C PRO A 378 -1.27 -20.04 9.42
N ALA A 379 -0.45 -20.21 8.38
CA ALA A 379 -0.79 -21.10 7.27
C ALA A 379 -0.98 -22.54 7.79
N LYS A 380 -1.92 -23.28 7.19
CA LYS A 380 -2.22 -24.66 7.63
C LYS A 380 -0.96 -25.53 7.55
N GLY A 381 -0.57 -26.11 8.69
CA GLY A 381 0.61 -26.96 8.80
C GLY A 381 1.94 -26.20 8.92
N ALA A 382 1.92 -24.88 9.03
CA ALA A 382 3.11 -24.06 9.28
C ALA A 382 3.33 -23.80 10.78
N SER A 383 4.55 -23.39 11.12
CA SER A 383 4.89 -22.89 12.46
C SER A 383 4.04 -21.65 12.81
N ALA A 384 3.76 -21.48 14.11
CA ALA A 384 3.15 -20.26 14.64
C ALA A 384 4.18 -19.11 14.84
N GLU A 385 5.46 -19.38 14.58
CA GLU A 385 6.51 -18.36 14.63
C GLU A 385 6.34 -17.33 13.51
N PHE A 386 6.56 -16.07 13.85
CA PHE A 386 6.42 -14.94 12.93
C PHE A 386 7.82 -14.53 12.43
N PRO A 387 8.08 -14.52 11.11
CA PRO A 387 9.39 -14.20 10.58
C PRO A 387 9.75 -12.72 10.72
N GLU A 388 11.01 -12.42 10.43
CA GLU A 388 11.43 -11.05 10.19
C GLU A 388 10.69 -10.44 8.97
N VAL A 389 10.21 -9.22 9.16
CA VAL A 389 9.32 -8.54 8.21
C VAL A 389 9.56 -7.04 8.24
N GLU A 390 9.43 -6.40 7.08
CA GLU A 390 9.40 -4.94 6.95
C GLU A 390 8.11 -4.48 6.28
N LEU A 391 7.59 -3.31 6.67
CA LEU A 391 6.26 -2.86 6.28
C LEU A 391 6.25 -1.48 5.61
N ILE A 392 5.69 -1.40 4.40
CA ILE A 392 5.20 -0.15 3.81
C ILE A 392 3.69 -0.10 4.01
N LEU A 393 3.23 0.73 4.93
CA LEU A 393 1.81 0.95 5.22
C LEU A 393 1.27 2.07 4.31
N ALA A 394 0.58 1.70 3.23
CA ALA A 394 0.11 2.66 2.23
C ALA A 394 -1.41 2.89 2.34
N SER A 395 -1.80 4.04 2.91
CA SER A 395 -3.22 4.39 3.11
C SER A 395 -3.45 5.88 3.29
N HIS A 396 -4.47 6.41 2.63
CA HIS A 396 -4.98 7.78 2.83
C HIS A 396 -6.15 7.86 3.83
N ASN A 397 -6.43 6.77 4.54
CA ASN A 397 -7.44 6.78 5.59
C ASN A 397 -6.79 7.16 6.92
N MET A 398 -7.22 8.31 7.44
CA MET A 398 -6.74 8.91 8.68
C MET A 398 -6.87 7.97 9.88
N GLU A 399 -7.98 7.24 10.00
CA GLU A 399 -8.23 6.32 11.10
C GLU A 399 -7.22 5.17 11.11
N SER A 400 -7.01 4.51 9.97
CA SER A 400 -6.01 3.43 9.84
C SER A 400 -4.60 3.92 10.14
N VAL A 401 -4.21 5.11 9.67
CA VAL A 401 -2.89 5.67 9.97
C VAL A 401 -2.75 6.00 11.46
N ARG A 402 -3.77 6.59 12.09
CA ARG A 402 -3.75 6.89 13.53
C ARG A 402 -3.69 5.63 14.39
N LYS A 403 -4.39 4.55 14.02
CA LYS A 403 -4.28 3.25 14.70
C LYS A 403 -2.85 2.72 14.66
N ALA A 404 -2.20 2.75 13.48
CA ALA A 404 -0.81 2.33 13.35
C ALA A 404 0.15 3.24 14.14
N ARG A 405 -0.06 4.57 14.12
CA ARG A 405 0.72 5.52 14.93
C ARG A 405 0.60 5.22 16.42
N ALA A 406 -0.61 5.06 16.93
CA ALA A 406 -0.85 4.76 18.34
C ALA A 406 -0.14 3.46 18.76
N LEU A 407 -0.17 2.43 17.93
CA LEU A 407 0.56 1.18 18.18
C LEU A 407 2.09 1.40 18.21
N ARG A 408 2.65 2.18 17.28
CA ARG A 408 4.09 2.49 17.27
C ARG A 408 4.52 3.30 18.47
N ASP A 409 3.74 4.31 18.84
CA ASP A 409 4.02 5.14 20.03
C ASP A 409 3.92 4.29 21.30
N GLU A 410 2.99 3.35 21.38
CA GLU A 410 2.89 2.38 22.48
C GLU A 410 4.10 1.44 22.54
N GLN A 411 4.52 0.87 21.40
CA GLN A 411 5.72 0.03 21.34
C GLN A 411 6.98 0.81 21.75
N ALA A 412 7.07 2.09 21.38
CA ALA A 412 8.17 2.97 21.80
C ALA A 412 8.18 3.22 23.30
N ARG A 413 7.02 3.58 23.86
CA ARG A 413 6.86 3.86 25.29
C ARG A 413 7.11 2.63 26.17
N SER A 414 6.70 1.45 25.71
CA SER A 414 6.83 0.19 26.46
C SER A 414 8.13 -0.59 26.16
N GLY A 415 9.00 -0.07 25.28
CA GLY A 415 10.24 -0.75 24.90
C GLY A 415 10.04 -2.03 24.09
N GLN A 416 8.87 -2.25 23.50
CA GLN A 416 8.61 -3.41 22.66
C GLN A 416 9.42 -3.37 21.35
N PRO A 417 9.79 -4.54 20.79
CA PRO A 417 10.44 -4.63 19.50
C PRO A 417 9.63 -3.94 18.40
N ARG A 418 10.33 -3.24 17.52
CA ARG A 418 9.75 -2.46 16.43
C ARG A 418 10.33 -2.93 15.10
N ILE A 419 9.46 -3.31 14.17
CA ILE A 419 9.89 -3.58 12.78
C ILE A 419 10.29 -2.29 12.06
N ARG A 420 11.05 -2.41 10.97
CA ARG A 420 11.23 -1.30 10.02
C ARG A 420 9.92 -1.07 9.28
N MET A 421 9.49 0.18 9.25
CA MET A 421 8.20 0.55 8.69
C MET A 421 8.23 1.97 8.10
N ALA A 422 7.53 2.17 7.00
CA ALA A 422 7.28 3.48 6.42
C ALA A 422 5.80 3.67 6.05
N TYR A 423 5.36 4.93 6.03
CA TYR A 423 4.01 5.33 5.62
C TYR A 423 4.02 5.80 4.17
N GLY A 424 3.31 5.09 3.28
CA GLY A 424 3.18 5.47 1.87
C GLY A 424 1.95 6.34 1.63
N GLN A 425 2.14 7.51 1.00
CA GLN A 425 1.07 8.44 0.65
C GLN A 425 1.22 8.88 -0.81
N LEU A 426 0.18 8.78 -1.65
CA LEU A 426 0.22 9.39 -2.99
C LEU A 426 0.41 10.91 -2.92
N MET A 427 1.18 11.44 -3.86
CA MET A 427 1.25 12.89 -4.08
C MET A 427 -0.08 13.40 -4.63
N GLY A 428 -0.49 14.56 -4.14
CA GLY A 428 -1.75 15.20 -4.53
C GLY A 428 -3.00 14.64 -3.85
N MET A 429 -2.86 13.69 -2.92
CA MET A 429 -3.95 13.08 -2.18
C MET A 429 -3.75 13.20 -0.67
N ALA A 430 -4.83 13.54 0.03
CA ALA A 430 -4.90 13.65 1.50
C ALA A 430 -3.69 14.39 2.11
N ASP A 431 -3.36 15.57 1.58
CA ASP A 431 -2.18 16.33 2.02
C ASP A 431 -2.21 16.64 3.52
N HIS A 432 -3.38 16.86 4.11
CA HIS A 432 -3.54 17.06 5.55
C HIS A 432 -2.97 15.90 6.39
N LEU A 433 -3.24 14.65 5.99
CA LEU A 433 -2.71 13.44 6.65
C LEU A 433 -1.20 13.33 6.45
N SER A 434 -0.74 13.57 5.23
CA SER A 434 0.68 13.48 4.89
C SER A 434 1.49 14.54 5.66
N CYS A 435 0.94 15.75 5.80
CA CYS A 435 1.55 16.83 6.56
C CYS A 435 1.49 16.60 8.07
N GLU A 436 0.43 15.96 8.60
CA GLU A 436 0.35 15.56 10.01
C GLU A 436 1.51 14.63 10.38
N LEU A 437 1.82 13.64 9.52
CA LEU A 437 2.97 12.76 9.71
C LEU A 437 4.29 13.53 9.69
N VAL A 438 4.49 14.42 8.72
CA VAL A 438 5.72 15.23 8.60
C VAL A 438 5.90 16.18 9.78
N GLN A 439 4.83 16.82 10.24
CA GLN A 439 4.87 17.70 11.41
C GLN A 439 5.31 16.91 12.65
N GLN A 440 4.77 15.72 12.86
CA GLN A 440 5.18 14.85 13.97
C GLN A 440 6.65 14.42 13.86
N THR A 441 7.14 14.12 12.65
CA THR A 441 8.57 13.86 12.41
C THR A 441 9.43 15.04 12.83
N ASN A 442 9.07 16.26 12.42
CA ASN A 442 9.81 17.47 12.73
C ASN A 442 9.81 17.79 14.24
N SER A 443 8.67 17.61 14.92
CA SER A 443 8.56 17.87 16.36
C SER A 443 9.30 16.87 17.24
N LYS A 444 9.62 15.67 16.73
CA LYS A 444 10.25 14.57 17.48
C LYS A 444 11.73 14.33 17.10
N LYS A 445 12.29 15.15 16.19
CA LYS A 445 13.59 14.91 15.57
C LYS A 445 14.77 14.92 16.55
N ASP A 446 14.65 15.70 17.62
CA ASP A 446 15.72 15.89 18.63
C ASP A 446 15.54 15.02 19.88
N ILE A 447 14.55 14.11 19.89
CA ILE A 447 14.27 13.22 21.03
C ILE A 447 15.00 11.88 20.84
N VAL A 448 15.49 11.29 21.93
CA VAL A 448 16.16 9.98 21.92
C VAL A 448 15.25 8.91 21.31
N ALA A 449 15.64 8.38 20.15
CA ALA A 449 14.81 7.49 19.30
C ALA A 449 14.38 6.16 19.95
N GLN A 450 14.93 5.81 21.11
CA GLN A 450 14.56 4.57 21.81
C GLN A 450 13.18 4.67 22.48
N THR A 451 12.81 5.83 23.02
CA THR A 451 11.56 6.03 23.79
C THR A 451 10.44 6.70 22.98
N VAL A 452 10.74 7.22 21.79
CA VAL A 452 9.78 7.89 20.92
C VAL A 452 9.87 7.35 19.50
N ASP A 453 8.72 7.06 18.90
CA ASP A 453 8.65 6.68 17.49
C ASP A 453 8.54 7.91 16.58
N VAL A 454 9.45 7.99 15.60
CA VAL A 454 9.49 9.03 14.56
C VAL A 454 8.90 8.44 13.27
N PRO A 455 7.75 8.93 12.77
CA PRO A 455 7.15 8.42 11.55
C PRO A 455 8.04 8.69 10.34
N GLU A 456 8.17 7.70 9.46
CA GLU A 456 8.82 7.87 8.16
C GLU A 456 7.76 7.96 7.05
N ALA A 457 7.37 9.18 6.67
CA ALA A 457 6.41 9.42 5.61
C ALA A 457 7.09 9.52 4.23
N PHE A 458 6.59 8.76 3.26
CA PHE A 458 7.06 8.73 1.88
C PHE A 458 5.94 9.13 0.93
N LYS A 459 6.27 9.92 -0.09
CA LYS A 459 5.34 10.27 -1.16
C LYS A 459 5.50 9.33 -2.36
N TYR A 460 4.42 8.67 -2.77
CA TYR A 460 4.35 7.90 -4.00
C TYR A 460 4.13 8.83 -5.18
N LEU A 461 4.99 8.68 -6.17
CA LEU A 461 5.15 9.54 -7.33
C LEU A 461 5.20 8.72 -8.60
N VAL A 462 4.68 9.29 -9.68
CA VAL A 462 4.81 8.72 -11.02
C VAL A 462 5.48 9.72 -11.94
N TRP A 463 6.41 9.25 -12.76
CA TRP A 463 7.06 10.04 -13.80
C TRP A 463 6.98 9.34 -15.16
N GLY A 464 7.06 10.12 -16.22
CA GLY A 464 6.90 9.67 -17.60
C GLY A 464 6.17 10.71 -18.43
N THR A 465 6.09 10.47 -19.74
CA THR A 465 5.39 11.36 -20.67
C THR A 465 3.94 11.57 -20.24
N MET A 466 3.32 12.67 -20.70
CA MET A 466 1.94 12.94 -20.34
C MET A 466 1.01 11.81 -20.77
N ARG A 467 1.22 11.27 -21.98
CA ARG A 467 0.47 10.10 -22.48
C ARG A 467 0.62 8.88 -21.58
N GLU A 468 1.84 8.55 -21.16
CA GLU A 468 2.09 7.41 -20.28
C GLU A 468 1.39 7.59 -18.92
N CYS A 469 1.38 8.82 -18.39
CA CYS A 469 0.72 9.13 -17.13
C CYS A 469 -0.83 9.15 -17.19
N MET A 470 -1.45 9.27 -18.38
CA MET A 470 -2.90 9.46 -18.49
C MET A 470 -3.72 8.35 -17.81
N LYS A 471 -3.32 7.08 -17.95
CA LYS A 471 -4.04 5.95 -17.32
C LYS A 471 -3.90 5.96 -15.80
N TYR A 472 -2.70 6.30 -15.30
CA TYR A 472 -2.47 6.50 -13.88
C TYR A 472 -3.35 7.64 -13.33
N LEU A 473 -3.38 8.78 -14.01
CA LEU A 473 -4.18 9.95 -13.63
C LEU A 473 -5.69 9.63 -13.62
N LEU A 474 -6.17 8.88 -14.61
CA LEU A 474 -7.57 8.44 -14.65
C LEU A 474 -7.95 7.59 -13.43
N ARG A 475 -7.08 6.67 -12.99
CA ARG A 475 -7.32 5.89 -11.76
C ARG A 475 -7.37 6.77 -10.52
N ARG A 476 -6.45 7.75 -10.40
CA ARG A 476 -6.43 8.71 -9.29
C ARG A 476 -7.71 9.55 -9.25
N ALA A 477 -8.21 9.96 -10.41
CA ALA A 477 -9.44 10.71 -10.49
C ALA A 477 -10.68 9.89 -10.06
N ARG A 478 -10.77 8.62 -10.48
CA ARG A 478 -11.84 7.69 -10.04
C ARG A 478 -11.79 7.45 -8.53
N GLU A 479 -10.60 7.24 -7.98
CA GLU A 479 -10.42 7.07 -6.53
C GLU A 479 -10.83 8.32 -5.75
N ASN A 480 -10.51 9.51 -6.27
CA ASN A 480 -10.96 10.78 -5.68
C ASN A 480 -12.48 11.00 -5.83
N GLN A 481 -13.12 10.44 -6.86
CA GLN A 481 -14.58 10.47 -7.02
C GLN A 481 -15.28 9.71 -5.89
N ASP A 482 -14.78 8.52 -5.53
CA ASP A 482 -15.32 7.77 -4.39
C ASP A 482 -14.95 8.41 -3.04
N ALA A 483 -14.05 9.40 -3.08
CA ALA A 483 -13.57 10.18 -1.94
C ALA A 483 -14.14 11.60 -1.87
N VAL A 484 -15.17 11.97 -2.65
CA VAL A 484 -15.66 13.37 -2.75
C VAL A 484 -15.95 13.98 -1.38
N ALA A 485 -16.55 13.21 -0.45
CA ALA A 485 -16.76 13.68 0.92
C ALA A 485 -15.44 14.02 1.64
N ARG A 486 -14.43 13.14 1.56
CA ARG A 486 -13.08 13.41 2.10
C ARG A 486 -12.40 14.60 1.41
N THR A 487 -12.68 14.79 0.13
CA THR A 487 -12.15 15.92 -0.67
C THR A 487 -12.75 17.24 -0.21
N ALA A 488 -14.02 17.26 0.21
CA ALA A 488 -14.65 18.44 0.81
C ALA A 488 -14.01 18.80 2.17
N ASP A 489 -13.70 17.81 3.00
CA ASP A 489 -12.99 18.03 4.27
C ASP A 489 -11.58 18.58 4.05
N ALA A 490 -10.84 18.00 3.10
CA ALA A 490 -9.53 18.48 2.71
C ALA A 490 -9.58 19.94 2.21
N ARG A 491 -10.58 20.28 1.37
CA ARG A 491 -10.80 21.66 0.91
C ARG A 491 -11.05 22.63 2.06
N ARG A 492 -11.89 22.24 3.04
CA ARG A 492 -12.15 23.07 4.23
C ARG A 492 -10.88 23.29 5.06
N ALA A 493 -10.09 22.25 5.27
CA ALA A 493 -8.82 22.35 6.00
C ALA A 493 -7.81 23.26 5.29
N LEU A 494 -7.67 23.12 3.97
CA LEU A 494 -6.82 23.99 3.13
C LEU A 494 -7.30 25.45 3.17
N GLY A 495 -8.62 25.67 3.07
CA GLY A 495 -9.22 27.00 3.17
C GLY A 495 -8.99 27.65 4.54
N LYS A 496 -9.11 26.88 5.63
CA LYS A 496 -8.80 27.37 6.99
C LYS A 496 -7.34 27.81 7.08
N GLU A 497 -6.41 27.02 6.57
CA GLU A 497 -4.98 27.37 6.57
C GLU A 497 -4.69 28.63 5.74
N ILE A 498 -5.33 28.79 4.57
CA ILE A 498 -5.22 30.03 3.78
C ILE A 498 -5.74 31.23 4.60
N ALA A 499 -6.90 31.10 5.23
CA ALA A 499 -7.48 32.17 6.06
C ALA A 499 -6.56 32.53 7.24
N ILE A 500 -5.95 31.54 7.90
CA ILE A 500 -4.96 31.77 8.97
C ILE A 500 -3.77 32.58 8.45
N ARG A 501 -3.19 32.19 7.31
CA ARG A 501 -2.03 32.91 6.75
C ARG A 501 -2.36 34.33 6.28
N LEU A 502 -3.61 34.59 5.91
CA LEU A 502 -4.11 35.92 5.56
C LEU A 502 -4.56 36.74 6.79
N GLY A 503 -4.46 36.19 8.01
CA GLY A 503 -4.91 36.85 9.23
C GLY A 503 -6.44 36.90 9.41
N LEU A 504 -7.19 36.14 8.61
CA LEU A 504 -8.66 36.09 8.60
C LEU A 504 -9.24 35.03 9.56
N ALA A 505 -8.40 34.14 10.10
CA ALA A 505 -8.80 33.11 11.06
C ALA A 505 -7.69 32.88 12.09
N ARG A 506 -8.06 32.37 13.28
CA ARG A 506 -7.10 31.96 14.32
C ARG A 506 -6.78 30.46 14.20
N THR A 507 -5.56 30.09 14.61
CA THR A 507 -5.06 28.71 14.63
C THR A 507 -5.93 27.79 15.47
#